data_AF-A0A1Q7VV34-F1
#
_entry.id   AF-A0A1Q7VV34-F1
#
_cell.length_a   1.000
_cell.length_b   1.000
_cell.length_c   1.000
_cell.angle_alpha   90.00
_cell.angle_beta   90.00
_cell.angle_gamma   90.00
#
_symmetry.space_group_name_H-M   'P 1'
#
loop_
_entity.id
_entity.type
_entity.pdbx_description
1 polymer ?
#
loop_
_entity_poly.entity_id
_entity_poly.type
_entity_poly.pdbx_seq_one_letter_code
_entity_poly.pdbx_strand_id
1 'polypeptide(L)'
;MSPWENYRLEWSPDPLTVAIPSWQDITAFALAPFGAPIHPQTGIPLMGSGAQAATMAVVLDNRDHRFTFGNASSPLSPNWKPGRRIRCYEVIGNRRFDVFSGYIQPPETDDWAESGADQYMTLTAVDRLGRLGTARTMISTLAEHIIYNGGSSLVAYWSLLDPVGSFGAANFGTRETLGQQNPLVGSFVGPPGGLYAPGAGSTLAGDDKQGTLFAPSLNADGTLANYIYLYGTLSSPIAQASGDTITLAYWATMTDTVRDLVIPAELIGHVSMQLMLDRSGGVSGTWAVDAFANGGSVSIPAMAPANQTQMLIALRMTLPSGLVELWRHTDPIVSGTTSGSPPSSATWDQVWVGSGFNGTISHVQIYVGPGAYTRSMHLAQAAAGYTGLYGQTTGQRIVTLAQYAGIPAAELSNVDPGIAPMQKATLTGQSPLAEMRVAETTEQGRLRTNGQGLLVFDSRLRRYNS
;
A
#
# COMPACT_ATOMS: atom_id res chain seq x y z
N MET A 1 -42.75 29.14 -4.30
CA MET A 1 -41.88 28.03 -4.73
C MET A 1 -41.02 27.66 -3.54
N SER A 2 -41.09 26.41 -3.12
CA SER A 2 -40.31 25.90 -1.99
C SER A 2 -38.83 25.81 -2.42
N PRO A 3 -37.85 26.27 -1.63
CA PRO A 3 -36.43 26.28 -2.00
C PRO A 3 -35.80 24.88 -2.18
N TRP A 4 -36.60 23.81 -2.12
CA TRP A 4 -36.15 22.42 -2.09
C TRP A 4 -36.49 21.62 -3.36
N GLU A 5 -37.15 22.24 -4.35
CA GLU A 5 -37.62 21.56 -5.58
C GLU A 5 -36.54 21.37 -6.67
N ASN A 6 -35.31 21.86 -6.45
CA ASN A 6 -34.27 21.92 -7.50
C ASN A 6 -33.05 21.00 -7.28
N TYR A 7 -33.02 20.21 -6.21
CA TYR A 7 -31.89 19.29 -6.01
C TYR A 7 -31.94 18.11 -6.99
N ARG A 8 -30.78 17.81 -7.57
CA ARG A 8 -30.53 16.65 -8.41
C ARG A 8 -29.56 15.73 -7.69
N LEU A 9 -29.91 14.45 -7.63
CA LEU A 9 -29.10 13.41 -7.03
C LEU A 9 -28.59 12.48 -8.13
N GLU A 10 -27.28 12.33 -8.22
CA GLU A 10 -26.64 11.47 -9.20
C GLU A 10 -25.60 10.58 -8.53
N TRP A 11 -25.52 9.33 -8.97
CA TRP A 11 -24.51 8.38 -8.53
C TRP A 11 -23.66 7.90 -9.72
N SER A 12 -22.50 7.31 -9.44
CA SER A 12 -21.61 6.77 -10.46
C SER A 12 -21.47 5.25 -10.34
N PRO A 13 -21.71 4.48 -11.42
CA PRO A 13 -21.47 3.04 -11.44
C PRO A 13 -19.98 2.70 -11.58
N ASP A 14 -19.14 3.67 -11.94
CA ASP A 14 -17.73 3.43 -12.26
C ASP A 14 -16.88 3.07 -11.04
N PRO A 15 -15.83 2.25 -11.21
CA PRO A 15 -14.88 1.99 -10.14
C PRO A 15 -14.12 3.27 -9.77
N LEU A 16 -13.67 3.32 -8.52
CA LEU A 16 -13.00 4.50 -7.95
C LEU A 16 -11.70 4.89 -8.64
N THR A 17 -11.14 3.97 -9.44
CA THR A 17 -9.96 4.16 -10.28
C THR A 17 -10.22 5.00 -11.52
N VAL A 18 -11.48 5.18 -11.92
CA VAL A 18 -11.84 6.05 -13.06
C VAL A 18 -11.78 7.51 -12.62
N ALA A 19 -10.90 8.27 -13.26
CA ALA A 19 -10.69 9.69 -12.96
C ALA A 19 -11.93 10.55 -13.27
N ILE A 20 -12.60 10.27 -14.39
CA ILE A 20 -13.81 10.99 -14.85
C ILE A 20 -15.00 10.04 -14.76
N PRO A 21 -15.79 10.09 -13.68
CA PRO A 21 -16.94 9.22 -13.50
C PRO A 21 -18.08 9.59 -14.46
N SER A 22 -18.73 8.58 -15.01
CA SER A 22 -20.08 8.65 -15.56
C SER A 22 -21.09 8.83 -14.42
N TRP A 23 -22.16 9.57 -14.69
CA TRP A 23 -23.19 9.91 -13.71
C TRP A 23 -24.55 9.46 -14.19
N GLN A 24 -25.30 8.84 -13.29
CA GLN A 24 -26.68 8.44 -13.50
C GLN A 24 -27.59 9.18 -12.52
N ASP A 25 -28.61 9.84 -13.05
CA ASP A 25 -29.63 10.54 -12.27
C ASP A 25 -30.55 9.55 -11.56
N ILE A 26 -30.65 9.69 -10.25
CA ILE A 26 -31.53 8.92 -9.35
C ILE A 26 -32.47 9.82 -8.56
N THR A 27 -32.62 11.09 -8.95
CA THR A 27 -33.47 12.09 -8.29
C THR A 27 -34.92 11.62 -8.18
N ALA A 28 -35.42 10.92 -9.19
CA ALA A 28 -36.80 10.41 -9.22
C ALA A 28 -37.10 9.38 -8.10
N PHE A 29 -36.06 8.81 -7.48
CA PHE A 29 -36.20 7.87 -6.37
C PHE A 29 -36.03 8.52 -5.01
N ALA A 30 -35.62 9.78 -4.92
CA ALA A 30 -35.47 10.48 -3.65
C ALA A 30 -36.85 10.82 -3.06
N LEU A 31 -37.13 10.32 -1.86
CA LEU A 31 -38.39 10.52 -1.15
C LEU A 31 -38.26 11.59 -0.07
N ALA A 32 -39.34 12.34 0.12
CA ALA A 32 -39.50 13.40 1.12
C ALA A 32 -40.64 13.03 2.10
N PRO A 33 -40.51 11.98 2.94
CA PRO A 33 -41.62 11.60 3.81
C PRO A 33 -41.97 12.73 4.81
N PHE A 34 -40.99 13.55 5.23
CA PHE A 34 -41.21 14.71 6.11
C PHE A 34 -40.18 15.84 5.88
N GLY A 35 -40.22 16.54 4.73
CA GLY A 35 -39.34 17.72 4.48
C GLY A 35 -38.59 17.68 3.15
N ALA A 36 -37.43 18.35 3.04
CA ALA A 36 -36.60 18.26 1.84
C ALA A 36 -36.05 16.82 1.69
N PRO A 37 -36.14 16.16 0.52
CA PRO A 37 -35.79 14.75 0.36
C PRO A 37 -34.29 14.46 0.55
N ILE A 38 -33.44 15.49 0.42
CA ILE A 38 -31.99 15.39 0.45
C ILE A 38 -31.46 16.37 1.50
N HIS A 39 -30.68 15.85 2.45
CA HIS A 39 -30.12 16.61 3.56
C HIS A 39 -28.59 16.64 3.50
N PRO A 40 -27.99 17.55 2.70
CA PRO A 40 -26.55 17.76 2.72
C PRO A 40 -26.17 18.63 3.92
N GLN A 41 -25.17 18.20 4.68
CA GLN A 41 -24.55 18.97 5.75
C GLN A 41 -23.13 19.33 5.33
N THR A 42 -22.83 20.63 5.29
CA THR A 42 -21.49 21.11 4.95
C THR A 42 -20.57 20.92 6.14
N GLY A 43 -19.39 20.35 5.90
CA GLY A 43 -18.35 20.20 6.91
C GLY A 43 -17.57 21.48 7.20
N ILE A 44 -18.03 22.66 6.75
CA ILE A 44 -17.31 23.92 6.95
C ILE A 44 -17.97 24.69 8.09
N PRO A 45 -17.36 24.76 9.29
CA PRO A 45 -17.93 25.55 10.38
C PRO A 45 -17.79 27.06 10.12
N LEU A 46 -18.69 27.83 10.74
CA LEU A 46 -18.62 29.29 10.79
C LEU A 46 -17.48 29.71 11.73
N MET A 47 -16.36 30.14 11.12
CA MET A 47 -15.18 30.78 11.71
C MET A 47 -14.41 30.00 12.82
N GLY A 48 -13.11 29.80 12.60
CA GLY A 48 -12.14 29.43 13.64
C GLY A 48 -11.93 27.94 13.94
N SER A 49 -12.76 27.05 13.41
CA SER A 49 -12.58 25.58 13.54
C SER A 49 -12.19 24.93 12.21
N GLY A 50 -11.42 23.84 12.29
CA GLY A 50 -10.99 23.07 11.11
C GLY A 50 -12.19 22.50 10.35
N ALA A 51 -12.08 22.38 9.02
CA ALA A 51 -13.13 21.77 8.23
C ALA A 51 -13.35 20.32 8.69
N GLN A 52 -14.59 19.90 8.86
CA GLN A 52 -15.00 18.53 9.13
C GLN A 52 -15.42 17.83 7.84
N ALA A 53 -15.69 16.53 7.93
CA ALA A 53 -16.28 15.79 6.81
C ALA A 53 -17.69 16.30 6.54
N ALA A 54 -18.00 16.65 5.29
CA ALA A 54 -19.38 16.87 4.88
C ALA A 54 -20.11 15.53 4.78
N THR A 55 -21.41 15.53 5.11
CA THR A 55 -22.26 14.34 5.02
C THR A 55 -23.51 14.65 4.20
N MET A 56 -24.14 13.61 3.67
CA MET A 56 -25.45 13.72 3.02
C MET A 56 -26.28 12.50 3.40
N ALA A 57 -27.55 12.73 3.72
CA ALA A 57 -28.55 11.69 3.87
C ALA A 57 -29.71 11.90 2.89
N VAL A 58 -30.20 10.82 2.29
CA VAL A 58 -31.38 10.80 1.43
C VAL A 58 -32.12 9.48 1.61
N VAL A 59 -33.45 9.54 1.68
CA VAL A 59 -34.30 8.34 1.68
C VAL A 59 -34.64 8.03 0.23
N LEU A 60 -34.40 6.80 -0.21
CA LEU A 60 -34.70 6.32 -1.56
C LEU A 60 -35.90 5.38 -1.56
N ASP A 61 -36.77 5.53 -2.56
CA ASP A 61 -37.78 4.56 -2.95
C ASP A 61 -37.09 3.29 -3.45
N ASN A 62 -37.26 2.19 -2.72
CA ASN A 62 -36.68 0.89 -3.05
C ASN A 62 -37.75 -0.20 -3.14
N ARG A 63 -39.00 0.15 -3.46
CA ARG A 63 -40.12 -0.81 -3.55
C ARG A 63 -39.93 -1.91 -4.60
N ASP A 64 -39.09 -1.66 -5.60
CA ASP A 64 -38.71 -2.65 -6.61
C ASP A 64 -37.35 -3.31 -6.34
N HIS A 65 -36.79 -3.09 -5.15
CA HIS A 65 -35.52 -3.64 -4.69
C HIS A 65 -34.30 -3.30 -5.57
N ARG A 66 -34.35 -2.22 -6.37
CA ARG A 66 -33.25 -1.80 -7.25
C ARG A 66 -32.00 -1.36 -6.47
N PHE A 67 -32.15 -0.80 -5.29
CA PHE A 67 -31.07 -0.33 -4.44
C PHE A 67 -30.70 -1.33 -3.31
N THR A 68 -31.33 -2.50 -3.31
CA THR A 68 -30.99 -3.57 -2.35
C THR A 68 -29.59 -4.10 -2.64
N PHE A 69 -28.71 -3.97 -1.65
CA PHE A 69 -27.33 -4.42 -1.78
C PHE A 69 -27.26 -5.94 -1.96
N GLY A 70 -26.47 -6.40 -2.94
CA GLY A 70 -26.34 -7.82 -3.27
C GLY A 70 -27.50 -8.40 -4.12
N ASN A 71 -28.52 -7.62 -4.47
CA ASN A 71 -29.56 -8.07 -5.39
C ASN A 71 -29.02 -8.21 -6.82
N ALA A 72 -28.67 -9.43 -7.21
CA ALA A 72 -28.13 -9.73 -8.54
C ALA A 72 -29.12 -9.42 -9.68
N SER A 73 -30.43 -9.41 -9.41
CA SER A 73 -31.49 -9.11 -10.39
C SER A 73 -31.79 -7.61 -10.52
N SER A 74 -31.18 -6.75 -9.72
CA SER A 74 -31.35 -5.30 -9.83
C SER A 74 -30.77 -4.78 -11.16
N PRO A 75 -31.44 -3.81 -11.83
CA PRO A 75 -30.86 -3.13 -12.99
C PRO A 75 -29.60 -2.31 -12.65
N LEU A 76 -29.31 -2.08 -11.36
CA LEU A 76 -28.09 -1.39 -10.89
C LEU A 76 -26.98 -2.38 -10.49
N SER A 77 -27.25 -3.69 -10.53
CA SER A 77 -26.25 -4.74 -10.33
C SER A 77 -25.27 -4.79 -11.52
N PRO A 78 -23.97 -5.06 -11.29
CA PRO A 78 -23.30 -5.33 -10.01
C PRO A 78 -22.74 -4.05 -9.35
N ASN A 79 -23.12 -2.87 -9.82
CA ASN A 79 -22.40 -1.64 -9.53
C ASN A 79 -22.88 -0.91 -8.27
N TRP A 80 -24.12 -1.12 -7.84
CA TRP A 80 -24.65 -0.55 -6.61
C TRP A 80 -23.99 -1.18 -5.37
N LYS A 81 -22.96 -0.51 -4.84
CA LYS A 81 -22.17 -0.97 -3.68
C LYS A 81 -21.65 0.20 -2.83
N PRO A 82 -21.31 -0.02 -1.55
CA PRO A 82 -20.65 0.97 -0.73
C PRO A 82 -19.35 1.47 -1.37
N GLY A 83 -19.01 2.74 -1.12
CA GLY A 83 -17.82 3.39 -1.66
C GLY A 83 -17.98 3.96 -3.06
N ARG A 84 -19.14 3.83 -3.72
CA ARG A 84 -19.41 4.48 -5.03
C ARG A 84 -19.57 5.99 -4.90
N ARG A 85 -19.23 6.72 -5.97
CA ARG A 85 -19.33 8.19 -5.98
C ARG A 85 -20.79 8.61 -6.07
N ILE A 86 -21.14 9.66 -5.34
CA ILE A 86 -22.46 10.28 -5.37
C ILE A 86 -22.32 11.80 -5.26
N ARG A 87 -23.21 12.53 -5.94
CA ARG A 87 -23.24 13.99 -5.89
C ARG A 87 -24.67 14.51 -5.81
N CYS A 88 -24.81 15.63 -5.14
CA CYS A 88 -26.03 16.44 -5.11
C CYS A 88 -25.69 17.84 -5.61
N TYR A 89 -26.51 18.38 -6.48
CA TYR A 89 -26.38 19.74 -6.99
C TYR A 89 -27.74 20.38 -7.17
N GLU A 90 -27.77 21.71 -7.18
CA GLU A 90 -28.96 22.49 -7.50
C GLU A 90 -28.78 23.19 -8.85
N VAL A 91 -29.88 23.40 -9.57
CA VAL A 91 -29.89 24.25 -10.78
C VAL A 91 -30.72 25.50 -10.52
N ILE A 92 -30.06 26.65 -10.40
CA ILE A 92 -30.70 27.96 -10.20
C ILE A 92 -30.41 28.83 -11.42
N GLY A 93 -31.44 29.31 -12.11
CA GLY A 93 -31.28 30.20 -13.26
C GLY A 93 -30.39 29.60 -14.37
N ASN A 94 -30.53 28.31 -14.64
CA ASN A 94 -29.71 27.53 -15.60
C ASN A 94 -28.22 27.43 -15.23
N ARG A 95 -27.85 27.74 -13.99
CA ARG A 95 -26.50 27.53 -13.45
C ARG A 95 -26.53 26.39 -12.45
N ARG A 96 -25.54 25.51 -12.55
CA ARG A 96 -25.33 24.39 -11.64
C ARG A 96 -24.52 24.83 -10.42
N PHE A 97 -24.98 24.46 -9.24
CA PHE A 97 -24.31 24.67 -7.96
C PHE A 97 -24.12 23.30 -7.30
N ASP A 98 -22.89 22.81 -7.23
CA ASP A 98 -22.61 21.55 -6.54
C ASP A 98 -22.70 21.75 -5.03
N VAL A 99 -23.62 21.00 -4.40
CA VAL A 99 -23.97 21.11 -2.98
C VAL A 99 -23.22 20.06 -2.17
N PHE A 100 -23.07 18.86 -2.75
CA PHE A 100 -22.35 17.75 -2.15
C PHE A 100 -21.72 16.86 -3.22
N SER A 101 -20.52 16.35 -2.94
CA SER A 101 -19.85 15.31 -3.74
C SER A 101 -19.06 14.42 -2.80
N GLY A 102 -19.30 13.11 -2.86
CA GLY A 102 -18.77 12.18 -1.89
C GLY A 102 -18.94 10.72 -2.27
N TYR A 103 -18.97 9.87 -1.26
CA TYR A 103 -18.97 8.42 -1.36
C TYR A 103 -20.07 7.82 -0.52
N ILE A 104 -20.83 6.91 -1.12
CA ILE A 104 -21.89 6.15 -0.48
C ILE A 104 -21.30 5.33 0.67
N GLN A 105 -21.86 5.46 1.86
CA GLN A 105 -21.62 4.56 2.99
C GLN A 105 -22.48 3.30 2.86
N PRO A 106 -22.21 2.23 3.61
CA PRO A 106 -23.10 1.08 3.66
C PRO A 106 -24.55 1.54 3.91
N PRO A 107 -25.48 1.30 2.96
CA PRO A 107 -26.85 1.78 3.12
C PRO A 107 -27.54 0.98 4.22
N GLU A 108 -28.36 1.67 5.01
CA GLU A 108 -29.22 1.05 6.01
C GLU A 108 -30.61 0.86 5.40
N THR A 109 -31.11 -0.38 5.44
CA THR A 109 -32.50 -0.70 5.11
C THR A 109 -33.24 -0.91 6.43
N ASP A 110 -34.22 -0.06 6.70
CA ASP A 110 -35.16 -0.26 7.81
C ASP A 110 -35.95 -1.54 7.50
N ASP A 111 -35.61 -2.59 8.25
CA ASP A 111 -36.08 -3.96 8.07
C ASP A 111 -35.81 -4.58 6.69
N TRP A 112 -35.36 -5.84 6.71
CA TRP A 112 -35.43 -6.72 5.55
C TRP A 112 -36.89 -7.11 5.36
N ALA A 113 -37.71 -6.13 4.98
CA ALA A 113 -39.15 -6.26 4.93
C ALA A 113 -39.50 -7.49 4.10
N GLU A 114 -40.41 -8.30 4.64
CA GLU A 114 -40.90 -9.53 4.01
C GLU A 114 -41.34 -9.26 2.56
N SER A 115 -41.18 -10.27 1.70
CA SER A 115 -41.55 -10.17 0.29
C SER A 115 -42.97 -9.58 0.13
N GLY A 116 -43.09 -8.46 -0.59
CA GLY A 116 -44.37 -7.80 -0.88
C GLY A 116 -44.68 -6.54 -0.06
N ALA A 117 -43.79 -6.11 0.83
CA ALA A 117 -43.89 -4.81 1.50
C ALA A 117 -43.14 -3.70 0.76
N ASP A 118 -43.64 -2.46 0.88
CA ASP A 118 -42.96 -1.28 0.38
C ASP A 118 -41.62 -1.09 1.13
N GLN A 119 -40.50 -1.14 0.41
CA GLN A 119 -39.17 -0.96 1.01
C GLN A 119 -38.63 0.45 0.72
N TYR A 120 -38.14 1.11 1.76
CA TYR A 120 -37.37 2.34 1.66
C TYR A 120 -35.95 2.10 2.15
N MET A 121 -35.01 2.91 1.68
CA MET A 121 -33.61 2.76 2.04
C MET A 121 -33.02 4.13 2.39
N THR A 122 -32.35 4.20 3.54
CA THR A 122 -31.61 5.40 3.93
C THR A 122 -30.20 5.32 3.36
N LEU A 123 -29.93 6.19 2.40
CA LEU A 123 -28.62 6.35 1.81
C LEU A 123 -27.87 7.46 2.54
N THR A 124 -26.75 7.09 3.15
CA THR A 124 -25.80 8.05 3.72
C THR A 124 -24.55 8.13 2.86
N ALA A 125 -23.95 9.31 2.81
CA ALA A 125 -22.70 9.55 2.10
C ALA A 125 -21.81 10.51 2.88
N VAL A 126 -20.50 10.35 2.70
CA VAL A 126 -19.48 11.23 3.27
C VAL A 126 -18.60 11.78 2.16
N ASP A 127 -18.09 12.98 2.34
CA ASP A 127 -17.14 13.57 1.39
C ASP A 127 -15.75 12.90 1.44
N ARG A 128 -14.79 13.49 0.72
CA ARG A 128 -13.43 12.97 0.67
C ARG A 128 -12.73 12.95 2.03
N LEU A 129 -12.96 13.96 2.87
CA LEU A 129 -12.40 13.99 4.21
C LEU A 129 -12.99 12.86 5.05
N GLY A 130 -14.32 12.65 5.02
CA GLY A 130 -14.94 11.54 5.73
C GLY A 130 -14.36 10.19 5.33
N ARG A 131 -14.18 9.96 4.03
CA ARG A 131 -13.57 8.73 3.52
C ARG A 131 -12.10 8.56 3.93
N LEU A 132 -11.32 9.64 3.96
CA LEU A 132 -9.93 9.60 4.45
C LEU A 132 -9.85 9.35 5.97
N GLY A 133 -10.86 9.80 6.72
CA GLY A 133 -10.97 9.58 8.16
C GLY A 133 -11.27 8.13 8.52
N THR A 134 -12.06 7.44 7.70
CA THR A 134 -12.41 6.01 7.87
C THR A 134 -11.58 5.08 6.98
N ALA A 135 -10.57 5.58 6.29
CA ALA A 135 -9.66 4.76 5.49
C ALA A 135 -8.86 3.82 6.40
N ARG A 136 -8.29 2.76 5.82
CA ARG A 136 -7.40 1.86 6.58
C ARG A 136 -6.30 2.67 7.25
N THR A 137 -5.95 2.28 8.47
CA THR A 137 -4.77 2.82 9.13
C THR A 137 -3.53 2.42 8.34
N MET A 138 -2.52 3.29 8.36
CA MET A 138 -1.25 3.04 7.70
C MET A 138 -0.41 2.03 8.49
N ILE A 139 0.32 1.18 7.76
CA ILE A 139 1.12 0.08 8.36
C ILE A 139 2.38 0.65 9.01
N SER A 140 3.17 1.37 8.22
CA SER A 140 4.35 2.13 8.62
C SER A 140 4.74 3.06 7.47
N THR A 141 5.64 4.01 7.73
CA THR A 141 6.08 5.03 6.78
C THR A 141 6.68 4.42 5.53
N LEU A 142 7.59 3.46 5.70
CA LEU A 142 8.24 2.81 4.58
C LEU A 142 7.33 1.77 3.92
N ALA A 143 6.46 1.11 4.68
CA ALA A 143 5.48 0.18 4.12
C ALA A 143 4.54 0.87 3.12
N GLU A 144 4.03 2.05 3.46
CA GLU A 144 3.15 2.80 2.55
C GLU A 144 3.89 3.23 1.28
N HIS A 145 5.16 3.64 1.40
CA HIS A 145 6.01 3.93 0.24
C HIS A 145 6.15 2.73 -0.70
N ILE A 146 6.45 1.56 -0.15
CA ILE A 146 6.64 0.31 -0.91
C ILE A 146 5.34 -0.08 -1.63
N ILE A 147 4.22 -0.09 -0.90
CA ILE A 147 2.92 -0.49 -1.43
C ILE A 147 2.48 0.45 -2.55
N TYR A 148 2.63 1.76 -2.34
CA TYR A 148 2.23 2.75 -3.33
C TYR A 148 3.08 2.69 -4.59
N ASN A 149 4.41 2.64 -4.45
CA ASN A 149 5.31 2.64 -5.60
C ASN A 149 5.47 1.27 -6.26
N GLY A 150 5.04 0.19 -5.61
CA GLY A 150 5.24 -1.17 -6.12
C GLY A 150 4.40 -1.51 -7.36
N GLY A 151 3.27 -0.83 -7.52
CA GLY A 151 2.39 -0.97 -8.69
C GLY A 151 1.93 -2.40 -8.95
N SER A 152 1.65 -2.73 -10.21
CA SER A 152 1.23 -4.08 -10.62
C SER A 152 2.35 -5.12 -10.58
N SER A 153 3.61 -4.67 -10.51
CA SER A 153 4.75 -5.58 -10.45
C SER A 153 4.98 -6.17 -9.07
N LEU A 154 4.53 -5.50 -7.99
CA LEU A 154 4.62 -6.03 -6.63
C LEU A 154 3.60 -7.15 -6.43
N VAL A 155 4.07 -8.40 -6.39
CA VAL A 155 3.23 -9.60 -6.28
C VAL A 155 3.18 -10.16 -4.86
N ALA A 156 4.17 -9.84 -4.02
CA ALA A 156 4.22 -10.25 -2.63
C ALA A 156 4.87 -9.19 -1.74
N TYR A 157 4.33 -9.00 -0.53
CA TYR A 157 4.92 -8.12 0.47
C TYR A 157 4.66 -8.63 1.89
N TRP A 158 5.73 -8.75 2.67
CA TRP A 158 5.73 -9.02 4.10
C TRP A 158 6.46 -7.90 4.84
N SER A 159 5.75 -7.17 5.69
CA SER A 159 6.35 -6.09 6.47
C SER A 159 7.40 -6.62 7.45
N LEU A 160 7.12 -7.77 8.10
CA LEU A 160 7.91 -8.34 9.20
C LEU A 160 8.06 -7.37 10.39
N LEU A 161 7.08 -6.48 10.56
CA LEU A 161 7.14 -5.35 11.49
C LEU A 161 6.36 -5.55 12.81
N ASP A 162 5.50 -6.58 12.90
CA ASP A 162 4.54 -6.72 14.01
C ASP A 162 4.81 -7.94 14.90
N PRO A 163 4.80 -7.79 16.25
CA PRO A 163 5.00 -8.88 17.22
C PRO A 163 3.83 -9.88 17.25
N VAL A 164 2.65 -9.45 16.82
CA VAL A 164 1.45 -10.30 16.65
C VAL A 164 0.97 -10.07 15.23
N GLY A 165 1.16 -11.05 14.33
CA GLY A 165 0.65 -10.90 12.95
C GLY A 165 1.69 -10.62 11.87
N SER A 166 2.95 -11.03 12.01
CA SER A 166 3.87 -11.23 10.87
C SER A 166 3.41 -12.34 9.89
N PHE A 167 2.10 -12.59 9.85
CA PHE A 167 1.41 -13.75 9.31
C PHE A 167 0.52 -13.42 8.09
N GLY A 168 0.49 -12.17 7.62
CA GLY A 168 -0.29 -11.78 6.45
C GLY A 168 0.61 -11.30 5.33
N ALA A 169 0.72 -12.07 4.24
CA ALA A 169 1.16 -11.49 2.98
C ALA A 169 0.03 -10.61 2.44
N ALA A 170 0.35 -9.39 2.04
CA ALA A 170 -0.61 -8.58 1.31
C ALA A 170 -0.39 -8.82 -0.20
N ASN A 171 -1.35 -9.49 -0.85
CA ASN A 171 -1.37 -9.66 -2.29
C ASN A 171 -1.91 -8.38 -2.93
N PHE A 172 -1.11 -7.74 -3.78
CA PHE A 172 -1.46 -6.46 -4.41
C PHE A 172 -1.70 -6.58 -5.93
N GLY A 173 -1.75 -7.80 -6.46
CA GLY A 173 -2.17 -8.07 -7.82
C GLY A 173 -3.67 -7.83 -7.98
N THR A 174 -4.06 -6.59 -8.28
CA THR A 174 -5.42 -6.05 -8.51
C THR A 174 -6.22 -5.67 -7.26
N ARG A 175 -6.52 -4.37 -7.14
CA ARG A 175 -7.62 -3.86 -6.30
C ARG A 175 -8.88 -4.65 -6.64
N GLU A 176 -9.33 -5.47 -5.69
CA GLU A 176 -10.58 -6.27 -5.64
C GLU A 176 -10.50 -7.81 -5.79
N THR A 177 -9.36 -8.48 -5.96
CA THR A 177 -9.33 -9.96 -5.85
C THR A 177 -8.22 -10.51 -4.96
N LEU A 178 -8.63 -10.85 -3.73
CA LEU A 178 -7.85 -11.45 -2.65
C LEU A 178 -7.41 -12.89 -3.00
N GLY A 179 -6.12 -13.09 -3.25
CA GLY A 179 -5.46 -14.38 -3.06
C GLY A 179 -4.48 -14.27 -1.89
N GLN A 180 -4.82 -14.80 -0.72
CA GLN A 180 -3.96 -14.76 0.47
C GLN A 180 -2.64 -15.50 0.21
N GLN A 181 -1.48 -14.83 0.07
CA GLN A 181 -0.26 -15.61 0.25
C GLN A 181 -0.12 -15.94 1.73
N ASN A 182 0.39 -17.14 2.02
CA ASN A 182 0.39 -17.63 3.38
C ASN A 182 1.33 -16.79 4.27
N PRO A 183 1.06 -16.74 5.59
CA PRO A 183 2.04 -16.32 6.58
C PRO A 183 3.42 -16.93 6.32
N LEU A 184 4.46 -16.14 6.59
CA LEU A 184 5.76 -16.71 6.88
C LEU A 184 5.74 -17.25 8.32
N VAL A 185 6.07 -18.52 8.50
CA VAL A 185 6.08 -19.23 9.78
C VAL A 185 7.53 -19.44 10.21
N GLY A 186 7.82 -19.18 11.49
CA GLY A 186 9.15 -19.43 12.06
C GLY A 186 9.46 -20.93 12.09
N SER A 187 10.62 -21.30 11.58
CA SER A 187 11.19 -22.64 11.60
C SER A 187 12.57 -22.61 12.25
N PHE A 188 12.89 -23.66 13.00
CA PHE A 188 14.16 -23.85 13.69
C PHE A 188 14.79 -25.14 13.20
N VAL A 189 16.06 -25.07 12.76
CA VAL A 189 16.85 -26.24 12.37
C VAL A 189 18.10 -26.29 13.24
N GLY A 190 18.25 -27.38 14.00
CA GLY A 190 19.38 -27.61 14.90
C GLY A 190 18.96 -27.78 16.37
N PRO A 191 19.92 -27.88 17.29
CA PRO A 191 19.67 -27.90 18.74
C PRO A 191 18.88 -26.66 19.20
N PRO A 192 18.14 -26.77 20.32
CA PRO A 192 17.43 -25.63 20.89
C PRO A 192 18.41 -24.51 21.26
N GLY A 193 18.15 -23.32 20.75
CA GLY A 193 19.01 -22.15 20.89
C GLY A 193 18.57 -21.01 19.96
N GLY A 194 19.15 -19.83 20.11
CA GLY A 194 18.87 -18.66 19.27
C GLY A 194 17.51 -17.97 19.56
N LEU A 195 17.32 -16.79 18.97
CA LEU A 195 16.18 -15.92 19.17
C LEU A 195 15.58 -15.50 17.83
N TYR A 196 14.26 -15.72 17.72
CA TYR A 196 13.39 -15.15 16.71
C TYR A 196 12.41 -14.22 17.41
N ALA A 197 12.42 -12.94 17.07
CA ALA A 197 11.55 -11.96 17.73
C ALA A 197 11.01 -10.92 16.73
N PRO A 198 9.79 -11.12 16.22
CA PRO A 198 9.11 -10.13 15.38
C PRO A 198 8.91 -8.82 16.13
N GLY A 199 9.16 -7.71 15.45
CA GLY A 199 9.04 -6.37 16.06
C GLY A 199 10.08 -6.06 17.15
N ALA A 200 11.09 -6.91 17.38
CA ALA A 200 12.14 -6.68 18.38
C ALA A 200 13.49 -6.26 17.74
N GLY A 201 13.53 -6.10 16.42
CA GLY A 201 14.72 -5.68 15.69
C GLY A 201 14.98 -4.18 15.78
N SER A 202 16.01 -3.73 15.06
CA SER A 202 16.29 -2.31 14.87
C SER A 202 15.23 -1.64 14.00
N THR A 203 14.85 -0.41 14.35
CA THR A 203 14.03 0.46 13.50
C THR A 203 14.90 1.06 12.39
N LEU A 204 14.42 1.06 11.15
CA LEU A 204 15.08 1.80 10.06
C LEU A 204 14.95 3.30 10.29
N ALA A 205 15.98 4.08 9.92
CA ALA A 205 16.00 5.53 10.17
C ALA A 205 14.77 6.27 9.62
N GLY A 206 14.24 5.85 8.48
CA GLY A 206 13.05 6.40 7.82
C GLY A 206 11.75 5.63 8.06
N ASP A 207 11.76 4.57 8.87
CA ASP A 207 10.55 3.81 9.22
C ASP A 207 10.18 4.00 10.69
N ASP A 208 8.94 3.70 11.04
CA ASP A 208 8.37 3.91 12.38
C ASP A 208 7.88 2.61 13.05
N LYS A 209 8.28 1.46 12.49
CA LYS A 209 8.20 0.16 13.17
C LYS A 209 9.55 -0.56 13.19
N GLN A 210 9.68 -1.48 14.14
CA GLN A 210 10.85 -2.35 14.28
C GLN A 210 10.71 -3.58 13.38
N GLY A 211 11.82 -3.97 12.75
CA GLY A 211 11.87 -5.22 11.98
C GLY A 211 11.87 -6.47 12.87
N THR A 212 11.98 -7.62 12.23
CA THR A 212 12.13 -8.90 12.92
C THR A 212 13.59 -9.18 13.23
N LEU A 213 13.88 -9.45 14.50
CA LEU A 213 15.21 -9.86 14.96
C LEU A 213 15.41 -11.36 14.74
N PHE A 214 16.53 -11.69 14.10
CA PHE A 214 17.09 -13.02 13.98
C PHE A 214 18.42 -13.03 14.72
N ALA A 215 18.58 -13.93 15.67
CA ALA A 215 19.82 -14.11 16.42
C ALA A 215 20.06 -15.61 16.62
N PRO A 216 20.62 -16.31 15.62
CA PRO A 216 20.98 -17.72 15.77
C PRO A 216 21.98 -17.90 16.91
N SER A 217 21.99 -19.09 17.50
CA SER A 217 23.04 -19.47 18.44
C SER A 217 24.30 -19.90 17.69
N LEU A 218 25.45 -19.60 18.29
CA LEU A 218 26.76 -20.00 17.79
C LEU A 218 27.33 -21.12 18.66
N ASN A 219 28.04 -22.05 18.04
CA ASN A 219 28.91 -23.00 18.72
C ASN A 219 30.09 -22.25 19.35
N ALA A 220 30.83 -22.91 20.25
CA ALA A 220 32.00 -22.33 20.90
C ALA A 220 33.11 -21.91 19.92
N ASP A 221 33.14 -22.50 18.72
CA ASP A 221 34.06 -22.17 17.63
C ASP A 221 33.58 -21.01 16.73
N GLY A 222 32.43 -20.40 17.05
CA GLY A 222 31.84 -19.32 16.28
C GLY A 222 31.06 -19.75 15.04
N THR A 223 30.93 -21.06 14.77
CA THR A 223 30.05 -21.58 13.72
C THR A 223 28.59 -21.55 14.14
N LEU A 224 27.65 -21.51 13.19
CA LEU A 224 26.21 -21.56 13.49
C LEU A 224 25.87 -22.90 14.19
N ALA A 225 25.38 -22.83 15.43
CA ALA A 225 24.87 -24.00 16.14
C ALA A 225 23.47 -24.37 15.65
N ASN A 226 22.69 -23.38 15.23
CA ASN A 226 21.38 -23.58 14.64
C ASN A 226 21.04 -22.50 13.60
N TYR A 227 20.04 -22.80 12.78
CA TYR A 227 19.46 -21.88 11.81
C TYR A 227 18.05 -21.52 12.23
N ILE A 228 17.74 -20.24 12.15
CA ILE A 228 16.39 -19.70 12.33
C ILE A 228 16.00 -19.11 11.00
N TYR A 229 14.85 -19.50 10.46
CA TYR A 229 14.31 -18.87 9.27
C TYR A 229 12.80 -18.80 9.35
N LEU A 230 12.27 -17.87 8.60
CA LEU A 230 10.88 -17.78 8.23
C LEU A 230 10.66 -18.58 6.96
N TYR A 231 9.57 -19.34 6.87
CA TYR A 231 9.19 -20.15 5.72
C TYR A 231 7.72 -19.95 5.39
N GLY A 232 7.39 -19.81 4.11
CA GLY A 232 6.00 -19.85 3.65
C GLY A 232 5.87 -20.51 2.30
N THR A 233 4.84 -21.35 2.17
CA THR A 233 4.36 -21.87 0.88
C THR A 233 3.31 -20.92 0.34
N LEU A 234 3.43 -20.47 -0.90
CA LEU A 234 2.47 -19.56 -1.53
C LEU A 234 1.22 -20.35 -1.94
N SER A 235 0.03 -19.93 -1.48
CA SER A 235 -1.25 -20.56 -1.86
C SER A 235 -1.56 -20.42 -3.36
N SER A 236 -1.01 -19.38 -3.97
CA SER A 236 -1.03 -19.11 -5.41
C SER A 236 0.41 -18.88 -5.85
N PRO A 237 1.03 -19.88 -6.51
CA PRO A 237 2.39 -19.74 -7.00
C PRO A 237 2.54 -18.55 -7.96
N ILE A 238 3.65 -17.84 -7.84
CA ILE A 238 3.96 -16.68 -8.67
C ILE A 238 4.52 -17.18 -10.01
N ALA A 239 3.87 -16.84 -11.12
CA ALA A 239 4.38 -17.17 -12.45
C ALA A 239 5.37 -16.10 -12.94
N GLN A 240 6.50 -16.52 -13.49
CA GLN A 240 7.46 -15.67 -14.22
C GLN A 240 7.48 -16.10 -15.68
N ALA A 241 7.03 -15.24 -16.59
CA ALA A 241 7.01 -15.55 -18.02
C ALA A 241 8.36 -15.28 -18.70
N SER A 242 8.46 -15.68 -19.97
CA SER A 242 9.62 -15.36 -20.80
C SER A 242 9.74 -13.85 -20.99
N GLY A 243 10.92 -13.30 -20.74
CA GLY A 243 11.20 -11.86 -20.77
C GLY A 243 10.96 -11.15 -19.44
N ASP A 244 10.37 -11.82 -18.45
CA ASP A 244 10.14 -11.24 -17.13
C ASP A 244 11.39 -11.29 -16.25
N THR A 245 11.50 -10.28 -15.41
CA THR A 245 12.41 -10.24 -14.27
C THR A 245 11.62 -10.53 -13.01
N ILE A 246 12.11 -11.46 -12.18
CA ILE A 246 11.72 -11.53 -10.77
C ILE A 246 12.74 -10.75 -9.94
N THR A 247 12.26 -9.93 -9.00
CA THR A 247 13.11 -9.22 -8.04
C THR A 247 12.64 -9.50 -6.64
N LEU A 248 13.54 -10.00 -5.80
CA LEU A 248 13.39 -10.06 -4.36
C LEU A 248 14.06 -8.82 -3.75
N ALA A 249 13.34 -8.04 -2.96
CA ALA A 249 13.89 -6.88 -2.26
C ALA A 249 13.57 -6.90 -0.77
N TYR A 250 14.50 -6.51 0.09
CA TYR A 250 14.29 -6.44 1.54
C TYR A 250 15.26 -5.49 2.22
N TRP A 251 14.91 -5.06 3.43
CA TRP A 251 15.78 -4.30 4.30
C TRP A 251 16.45 -5.20 5.33
N ALA A 252 17.74 -4.98 5.53
CA ALA A 252 18.53 -5.70 6.53
C ALA A 252 19.37 -4.75 7.37
N THR A 253 19.48 -5.04 8.66
CA THR A 253 20.47 -4.46 9.57
C THR A 253 21.31 -5.58 10.14
N MET A 254 22.62 -5.55 9.92
CA MET A 254 23.53 -6.59 10.41
C MET A 254 24.22 -6.14 11.68
N THR A 255 24.29 -7.02 12.68
CA THR A 255 24.94 -6.73 13.97
C THR A 255 26.38 -7.26 14.05
N ASP A 256 26.69 -8.42 13.45
CA ASP A 256 27.98 -9.12 13.60
C ASP A 256 28.60 -9.66 12.27
N THR A 257 29.67 -10.47 12.36
CA THR A 257 30.57 -10.95 11.27
C THR A 257 30.29 -12.36 10.70
N VAL A 258 29.16 -13.01 10.99
CA VAL A 258 28.86 -14.41 10.54
C VAL A 258 27.36 -14.56 10.28
N ARG A 259 26.78 -15.34 9.33
CA ARG A 259 27.04 -15.82 7.94
C ARG A 259 25.67 -16.26 7.38
N ASP A 260 25.48 -16.18 6.06
CA ASP A 260 24.34 -16.68 5.26
C ASP A 260 22.97 -16.07 5.58
N LEU A 261 22.40 -15.35 4.61
CA LEU A 261 20.98 -15.01 4.57
C LEU A 261 20.41 -15.68 3.34
N VAL A 262 20.03 -16.95 3.45
CA VAL A 262 19.35 -17.63 2.35
C VAL A 262 17.92 -17.10 2.29
N ILE A 263 17.59 -16.41 1.20
CA ILE A 263 16.20 -16.22 0.78
C ILE A 263 15.99 -17.08 -0.47
N PRO A 264 15.69 -18.37 -0.33
CA PRO A 264 15.31 -19.19 -1.44
C PRO A 264 13.86 -18.83 -1.82
N ALA A 265 13.68 -18.55 -3.09
CA ALA A 265 12.41 -18.87 -3.71
C ALA A 265 12.63 -20.20 -4.45
N GLU A 266 11.91 -21.25 -4.05
CA GLU A 266 12.02 -22.58 -4.65
C GLU A 266 10.89 -22.76 -5.67
N LEU A 267 11.22 -23.46 -6.75
CA LEU A 267 10.28 -24.10 -7.67
C LEU A 267 10.36 -25.61 -7.39
N ILE A 268 9.23 -26.32 -7.39
CA ILE A 268 9.25 -27.77 -7.58
C ILE A 268 9.91 -28.09 -8.94
N GLY A 269 11.20 -28.41 -8.94
CA GLY A 269 11.91 -29.10 -10.02
C GLY A 269 13.19 -28.47 -10.58
N HIS A 270 13.33 -27.14 -10.76
CA HIS A 270 14.38 -26.64 -11.68
C HIS A 270 15.02 -25.27 -11.46
N VAL A 271 14.46 -24.37 -10.62
CA VAL A 271 15.05 -23.03 -10.40
C VAL A 271 15.00 -22.62 -8.93
N SER A 272 16.14 -22.18 -8.39
CA SER A 272 16.20 -21.50 -7.10
C SER A 272 17.07 -20.26 -7.19
N MET A 273 16.68 -19.21 -6.48
CA MET A 273 17.50 -18.02 -6.28
C MET A 273 17.92 -17.97 -4.83
N GLN A 274 19.23 -18.02 -4.58
CA GLN A 274 19.77 -17.89 -3.25
C GLN A 274 20.72 -16.70 -3.21
N LEU A 275 20.49 -15.82 -2.23
CA LEU A 275 21.46 -14.81 -1.84
C LEU A 275 22.27 -15.37 -0.66
N MET A 276 23.59 -15.20 -0.64
CA MET A 276 24.42 -15.49 0.52
C MET A 276 25.18 -14.23 0.93
N LEU A 277 25.10 -13.87 2.20
CA LEU A 277 25.73 -12.70 2.78
C LEU A 277 26.86 -13.15 3.70
N ASP A 278 28.11 -13.00 3.28
CA ASP A 278 29.27 -13.22 4.14
C ASP A 278 29.92 -11.88 4.53
N ARG A 279 30.23 -11.75 5.82
CA ARG A 279 31.01 -10.64 6.38
C ARG A 279 32.24 -11.19 7.10
N SER A 280 33.13 -11.87 6.37
CA SER A 280 34.42 -12.28 6.94
C SER A 280 35.26 -11.04 7.28
N GLY A 281 35.76 -10.96 8.52
CA GLY A 281 36.56 -9.85 9.03
C GLY A 281 37.62 -9.34 8.04
N GLY A 282 37.53 -8.05 7.69
CA GLY A 282 38.30 -7.44 6.60
C GLY A 282 37.39 -7.02 5.45
N VAL A 283 37.85 -6.06 4.64
CA VAL A 283 37.04 -5.29 3.67
C VAL A 283 36.68 -6.10 2.41
N SER A 284 36.41 -7.40 2.52
CA SER A 284 36.12 -8.29 1.38
C SER A 284 35.16 -9.40 1.76
N GLY A 285 33.88 -9.07 1.90
CA GLY A 285 32.81 -10.07 1.89
C GLY A 285 32.49 -10.44 0.44
N THR A 286 32.61 -11.72 0.08
CA THR A 286 32.17 -12.21 -1.23
C THR A 286 30.66 -12.42 -1.19
N TRP A 287 29.93 -11.75 -2.09
CA TRP A 287 28.49 -11.90 -2.25
C TRP A 287 28.25 -12.93 -3.35
N ALA A 288 28.15 -14.21 -2.99
CA ALA A 288 27.74 -15.22 -3.95
C ALA A 288 26.22 -15.19 -4.09
N VAL A 289 25.76 -15.17 -5.34
CA VAL A 289 24.37 -15.42 -5.68
C VAL A 289 24.37 -16.69 -6.50
N ASP A 290 24.00 -17.81 -5.90
CA ASP A 290 23.77 -19.02 -6.67
C ASP A 290 22.32 -18.99 -7.16
N ALA A 291 22.15 -18.66 -8.44
CA ALA A 291 20.90 -18.94 -9.14
C ALA A 291 21.07 -20.26 -9.87
N PHE A 292 20.30 -21.26 -9.46
CA PHE A 292 20.30 -22.55 -10.11
C PHE A 292 19.25 -22.56 -11.19
N ALA A 293 19.63 -22.90 -12.42
CA ALA A 293 18.67 -23.20 -13.47
C ALA A 293 19.18 -24.42 -14.26
N ASN A 294 18.47 -25.54 -14.19
CA ASN A 294 18.85 -26.79 -14.89
C ASN A 294 20.33 -27.19 -14.70
N GLY A 295 20.84 -27.13 -13.46
CA GLY A 295 22.22 -27.55 -13.14
C GLY A 295 23.32 -26.52 -13.45
N GLY A 296 22.97 -25.32 -13.93
CA GLY A 296 23.89 -24.19 -14.03
C GLY A 296 23.84 -23.30 -12.80
N SER A 297 24.98 -22.73 -12.37
CA SER A 297 25.05 -21.68 -11.35
C SER A 297 25.61 -20.38 -11.95
N VAL A 298 25.39 -19.26 -11.27
CA VAL A 298 26.17 -18.04 -11.46
C VAL A 298 26.85 -17.75 -10.13
N SER A 299 28.01 -17.13 -10.13
CA SER A 299 28.54 -16.51 -8.92
C SER A 299 28.87 -15.07 -9.28
N ILE A 300 28.18 -14.14 -8.63
CA ILE A 300 28.38 -12.71 -8.85
C ILE A 300 29.60 -12.26 -8.03
N PRO A 301 30.47 -11.38 -8.56
CA PRO A 301 31.62 -10.88 -7.83
C PRO A 301 31.25 -10.18 -6.51
N ALA A 302 32.18 -10.24 -5.55
CA ALA A 302 32.10 -9.53 -4.27
C ALA A 302 31.85 -8.03 -4.44
N MET A 303 30.85 -7.49 -3.73
CA MET A 303 30.72 -6.05 -3.52
C MET A 303 31.70 -5.60 -2.43
N ALA A 304 32.30 -4.42 -2.57
CA ALA A 304 33.08 -3.79 -1.49
C ALA A 304 32.22 -3.71 -0.19
N PRO A 305 32.78 -3.62 1.02
CA PRO A 305 31.98 -3.61 2.24
C PRO A 305 31.03 -2.41 2.28
N ALA A 306 29.86 -2.63 2.89
CA ALA A 306 28.93 -1.55 3.10
C ALA A 306 29.44 -0.63 4.22
N ASN A 307 29.45 0.68 3.96
CA ASN A 307 29.64 1.71 4.99
C ASN A 307 28.37 1.94 5.82
N GLN A 308 27.30 1.21 5.53
CA GLN A 308 25.98 1.37 6.11
C GLN A 308 25.61 0.13 6.91
N THR A 309 25.07 0.34 8.11
CA THR A 309 24.57 -0.74 8.97
C THR A 309 23.17 -1.19 8.55
N GLN A 310 22.37 -0.31 7.93
CA GLN A 310 21.02 -0.58 7.43
C GLN A 310 21.01 -0.48 5.91
N MET A 311 20.57 -1.51 5.20
CA MET A 311 20.67 -1.55 3.74
C MET A 311 19.43 -2.16 3.10
N LEU A 312 19.04 -1.57 1.97
CA LEU A 312 18.11 -2.16 1.03
C LEU A 312 18.89 -3.05 0.07
N ILE A 313 18.53 -4.32 0.01
CA ILE A 313 19.14 -5.30 -0.88
C ILE A 313 18.06 -5.75 -1.86
N ALA A 314 18.41 -5.82 -3.15
CA ALA A 314 17.55 -6.42 -4.16
C ALA A 314 18.34 -7.42 -5.01
N LEU A 315 17.78 -8.60 -5.19
CA LEU A 315 18.29 -9.65 -6.05
C LEU A 315 17.32 -9.86 -7.20
N ARG A 316 17.83 -9.79 -8.43
CA ARG A 316 17.04 -9.86 -9.66
C ARG A 316 17.46 -11.04 -10.51
N MET A 317 16.52 -11.69 -11.18
CA MET A 317 16.80 -12.68 -12.22
C MET A 317 15.84 -12.52 -13.39
N THR A 318 16.38 -12.49 -14.61
CA THR A 318 15.61 -12.36 -15.85
C THR A 318 15.65 -13.63 -16.67
N LEU A 319 14.49 -14.10 -17.12
CA LEU A 319 14.36 -15.28 -17.99
C LEU A 319 14.07 -14.86 -19.45
N PRO A 320 14.47 -15.66 -20.45
CA PRO A 320 15.35 -16.83 -20.37
C PRO A 320 16.84 -16.47 -20.32
N SER A 321 17.19 -15.17 -20.28
CA SER A 321 18.59 -14.75 -20.39
C SER A 321 19.49 -15.29 -19.28
N GLY A 322 18.91 -15.61 -18.11
CA GLY A 322 19.68 -16.02 -16.94
C GLY A 322 20.50 -14.89 -16.35
N LEU A 323 20.19 -13.64 -16.72
CA LEU A 323 20.83 -12.46 -16.15
C LEU A 323 20.41 -12.34 -14.70
N VAL A 324 21.38 -12.33 -13.80
CA VAL A 324 21.20 -12.13 -12.37
C VAL A 324 21.91 -10.84 -11.96
N GLU A 325 21.23 -10.01 -11.18
CA GLU A 325 21.77 -8.75 -10.70
C GLU A 325 21.58 -8.63 -9.19
N LEU A 326 22.62 -8.16 -8.51
CA LEU A 326 22.59 -7.82 -7.10
C LEU A 326 22.72 -6.30 -6.95
N TRP A 327 21.72 -5.71 -6.29
CA TRP A 327 21.68 -4.30 -5.97
C TRP A 327 21.75 -4.14 -4.47
N ARG A 328 22.73 -3.37 -4.01
CA ARG A 328 22.84 -2.99 -2.61
C ARG A 328 22.80 -1.48 -2.49
N HIS A 329 21.76 -0.99 -1.82
CA HIS A 329 21.57 0.43 -1.54
C HIS A 329 21.90 1.33 -2.75
N THR A 330 22.84 2.27 -2.62
CA THR A 330 23.28 3.19 -3.69
C THR A 330 24.51 2.69 -4.46
N ASP A 331 25.01 1.50 -4.17
CA ASP A 331 26.24 0.99 -4.77
C ASP A 331 26.06 0.65 -6.26
N PRO A 332 27.17 0.49 -7.02
CA PRO A 332 27.12 -0.03 -8.37
C PRO A 332 26.41 -1.39 -8.42
N ILE A 333 25.69 -1.63 -9.52
CA ILE A 333 25.07 -2.92 -9.80
C ILE A 333 26.18 -3.94 -10.07
N VAL A 334 26.07 -5.12 -9.47
CA VAL A 334 26.89 -6.27 -9.86
C VAL A 334 25.99 -7.30 -10.52
N SER A 335 26.45 -7.87 -11.63
CA SER A 335 25.67 -8.80 -12.42
C SER A 335 26.50 -9.98 -12.89
N GLY A 336 25.80 -11.05 -13.27
CA GLY A 336 26.35 -12.22 -13.91
C GLY A 336 25.26 -12.94 -14.69
N THR A 337 25.65 -13.94 -15.48
CA THR A 337 24.71 -14.78 -16.23
C THR A 337 24.92 -16.23 -15.81
N THR A 338 23.84 -16.96 -15.55
CA THR A 338 23.89 -18.39 -15.20
C THR A 338 24.58 -19.22 -16.27
N SER A 339 25.52 -20.09 -15.88
CA SER A 339 26.18 -21.03 -16.78
C SER A 339 25.27 -22.23 -17.06
N GLY A 340 24.26 -22.05 -17.90
CA GLY A 340 23.27 -23.09 -18.25
C GLY A 340 22.26 -22.58 -19.27
N SER A 341 21.20 -23.35 -19.50
CA SER A 341 20.03 -22.91 -20.27
C SER A 341 18.87 -22.67 -19.31
N PRO A 342 18.69 -21.43 -18.81
CA PRO A 342 17.54 -21.08 -18.00
C PRO A 342 16.24 -21.45 -18.72
N PRO A 343 15.20 -21.85 -17.98
CA PRO A 343 13.92 -22.11 -18.60
C PRO A 343 13.35 -20.82 -19.19
N SER A 344 12.47 -20.96 -20.17
CA SER A 344 11.72 -19.83 -20.73
C SER A 344 10.71 -19.25 -19.75
N SER A 345 10.32 -19.99 -18.72
CA SER A 345 9.40 -19.53 -17.68
C SER A 345 9.66 -20.31 -16.39
N ALA A 346 9.24 -19.74 -15.26
CA ALA A 346 9.34 -20.36 -13.95
C ALA A 346 8.07 -20.11 -13.14
N THR A 347 7.90 -20.90 -12.09
CA THR A 347 6.84 -20.72 -11.09
C THR A 347 7.47 -20.77 -9.71
N TRP A 348 7.04 -19.90 -8.80
CA TRP A 348 7.63 -19.78 -7.47
C TRP A 348 6.56 -20.08 -6.44
N ASP A 349 6.78 -21.07 -5.58
CA ASP A 349 5.77 -21.53 -4.62
C ASP A 349 6.26 -21.49 -3.17
N GLN A 350 7.51 -21.15 -2.93
CA GLN A 350 8.06 -21.02 -1.58
C GLN A 350 8.89 -19.76 -1.41
N VAL A 351 8.94 -19.25 -0.19
CA VAL A 351 9.79 -18.13 0.23
C VAL A 351 10.35 -18.43 1.60
N TRP A 352 11.68 -18.37 1.77
CA TRP A 352 12.30 -18.48 3.09
C TRP A 352 13.09 -17.22 3.42
N VAL A 353 13.16 -16.79 4.67
CA VAL A 353 13.82 -15.53 5.05
C VAL A 353 14.60 -15.73 6.32
N GLY A 354 15.86 -15.29 6.36
CA GLY A 354 16.63 -15.22 7.61
C GLY A 354 17.50 -16.43 7.92
N SER A 355 17.59 -17.45 7.06
CA SER A 355 18.33 -18.68 7.37
C SER A 355 19.82 -18.42 7.61
N GLY A 356 20.23 -18.48 8.89
CA GLY A 356 21.61 -18.21 9.34
C GLY A 356 21.88 -16.74 9.65
N PHE A 357 20.91 -15.86 9.39
CA PHE A 357 21.08 -14.43 9.51
C PHE A 357 21.09 -13.98 10.98
N ASN A 358 22.08 -13.17 11.33
CA ASN A 358 22.17 -12.50 12.62
C ASN A 358 22.00 -10.98 12.44
N GLY A 359 20.84 -10.46 12.85
CA GLY A 359 20.47 -9.07 12.69
C GLY A 359 18.96 -8.87 12.55
N THR A 360 18.56 -7.74 11.97
CA THR A 360 17.16 -7.41 11.70
C THR A 360 16.82 -7.49 10.22
N ILE A 361 15.70 -8.12 9.85
CA ILE A 361 15.12 -8.08 8.50
C ILE A 361 13.75 -7.39 8.57
N SER A 362 13.46 -6.54 7.59
CA SER A 362 12.13 -5.94 7.40
C SER A 362 11.78 -5.78 5.92
N HIS A 363 10.50 -5.58 5.64
CA HIS A 363 9.96 -5.26 4.32
C HIS A 363 10.41 -6.20 3.20
N VAL A 364 10.14 -7.49 3.31
CA VAL A 364 10.42 -8.46 2.25
C VAL A 364 9.40 -8.32 1.13
N GLN A 365 9.88 -8.20 -0.11
CA GLN A 365 9.10 -7.86 -1.30
C GLN A 365 9.47 -8.78 -2.45
N ILE A 366 8.47 -9.19 -3.24
CA ILE A 366 8.68 -9.87 -4.51
C ILE A 366 7.99 -9.08 -5.62
N TYR A 367 8.76 -8.77 -6.65
CA TYR A 367 8.30 -8.12 -7.86
C TYR A 367 8.45 -9.04 -9.07
N VAL A 368 7.46 -9.09 -9.95
CA VAL A 368 7.53 -9.86 -11.21
C VAL A 368 6.95 -9.06 -12.37
N GLY A 369 7.56 -9.23 -13.55
CA GLY A 369 7.14 -8.62 -14.81
C GLY A 369 8.32 -8.12 -15.64
N PRO A 370 8.07 -7.51 -16.81
CA PRO A 370 9.13 -7.04 -17.69
C PRO A 370 9.89 -5.88 -17.03
N GLY A 371 11.17 -6.11 -16.70
CA GLY A 371 12.01 -5.13 -16.00
C GLY A 371 11.51 -4.76 -14.60
N ALA A 372 10.75 -5.65 -13.94
CA ALA A 372 10.17 -5.39 -12.63
C ALA A 372 11.22 -4.92 -11.61
N TYR A 373 10.81 -3.96 -10.78
CA TYR A 373 11.66 -3.26 -9.80
C TYR A 373 12.87 -2.56 -10.45
N THR A 374 12.68 -1.34 -10.92
CA THR A 374 13.73 -0.58 -11.62
C THR A 374 14.77 -0.01 -10.64
N ARG A 375 15.96 0.35 -11.15
CA ARG A 375 17.01 0.97 -10.31
C ARG A 375 16.55 2.29 -9.69
N SER A 376 15.70 3.03 -10.41
CA SER A 376 15.07 4.26 -9.88
C SER A 376 14.17 3.96 -8.68
N MET A 377 13.35 2.89 -8.76
CA MET A 377 12.52 2.45 -7.62
C MET A 377 13.38 2.03 -6.42
N HIS A 378 14.45 1.27 -6.65
CA HIS A 378 15.38 0.88 -5.59
C HIS A 378 15.99 2.10 -4.89
N LEU A 379 16.46 3.09 -5.65
CA LEU A 379 17.07 4.30 -5.09
C LEU A 379 16.03 5.17 -4.36
N ALA A 380 14.81 5.29 -4.90
CA ALA A 380 13.72 6.01 -4.24
C ALA A 380 13.31 5.36 -2.92
N GLN A 381 13.21 4.03 -2.90
CA GLN A 381 12.91 3.27 -1.69
C GLN A 381 14.05 3.33 -0.67
N ALA A 382 15.30 3.24 -1.13
CA ALA A 382 16.48 3.44 -0.29
C ALA A 382 16.45 4.81 0.39
N ALA A 383 16.16 5.88 -0.35
CA ALA A 383 16.01 7.23 0.20
C ALA A 383 14.83 7.32 1.19
N ALA A 384 13.68 6.70 0.88
CA ALA A 384 12.52 6.67 1.76
C ALA A 384 12.83 5.98 3.10
N GLY A 385 13.56 4.85 3.07
CA GLY A 385 13.94 4.11 4.27
C GLY A 385 14.95 4.81 5.18
N TYR A 386 15.58 5.89 4.73
CA TYR A 386 16.42 6.77 5.56
C TYR A 386 15.73 8.06 5.98
N THR A 387 14.89 8.62 5.12
CA THR A 387 14.28 9.94 5.34
C THR A 387 12.94 9.86 6.06
N GLY A 388 12.13 8.83 5.83
CA GLY A 388 10.80 8.71 6.44
C GLY A 388 9.93 9.94 6.20
N LEU A 389 9.96 10.45 4.97
CA LEU A 389 9.28 11.68 4.51
C LEU A 389 9.83 12.99 5.12
N TYR A 390 10.92 12.95 5.90
CA TYR A 390 11.57 14.13 6.45
C TYR A 390 11.89 15.18 5.37
N GLY A 391 11.63 16.44 5.68
CA GLY A 391 11.95 17.58 4.81
C GLY A 391 10.91 17.88 3.73
N GLN A 392 9.87 17.04 3.57
CA GLN A 392 8.72 17.39 2.74
C GLN A 392 8.05 18.67 3.26
N THR A 393 7.59 19.54 2.36
CA THR A 393 6.68 20.62 2.75
C THR A 393 5.32 20.06 3.15
N THR A 394 4.52 20.84 3.88
CA THR A 394 3.15 20.46 4.31
C THR A 394 2.25 20.04 3.14
N GLY A 395 2.31 20.75 2.01
CA GLY A 395 1.59 20.37 0.80
C GLY A 395 2.09 19.07 0.18
N GLN A 396 3.42 18.89 0.06
CA GLN A 396 4.02 17.64 -0.40
C GLN A 396 3.63 16.46 0.49
N ARG A 397 3.54 16.67 1.81
CA ARG A 397 3.09 15.65 2.76
C ARG A 397 1.64 15.27 2.51
N ILE A 398 0.75 16.25 2.34
CA ILE A 398 -0.68 16.00 2.04
C ILE A 398 -0.83 15.22 0.73
N VAL A 399 -0.09 15.60 -0.33
CA VAL A 399 -0.09 14.86 -1.60
C VAL A 399 0.36 13.41 -1.39
N THR A 400 1.46 13.19 -0.66
CA THR A 400 2.00 11.86 -0.39
C THR A 400 0.99 10.99 0.37
N LEU A 401 0.39 11.51 1.44
CA LEU A 401 -0.60 10.80 2.23
C LEU A 401 -1.87 10.50 1.43
N ALA A 402 -2.29 11.42 0.54
CA ALA A 402 -3.45 11.22 -0.31
C ALA A 402 -3.21 10.12 -1.34
N GLN A 403 -1.99 10.05 -1.88
CA GLN A 403 -1.54 8.99 -2.77
C GLN A 403 -1.48 7.63 -2.06
N TYR A 404 -0.99 7.58 -0.81
CA TYR A 404 -1.02 6.36 0.01
C TYR A 404 -2.46 5.90 0.32
N ALA A 405 -3.38 6.85 0.53
CA ALA A 405 -4.81 6.59 0.60
C ALA A 405 -5.45 6.21 -0.75
N GLY A 406 -4.68 6.28 -1.84
CA GLY A 406 -5.09 5.82 -3.15
C GLY A 406 -5.89 6.84 -3.97
N ILE A 407 -5.75 8.13 -3.66
CA ILE A 407 -6.29 9.23 -4.46
C ILE A 407 -5.38 9.43 -5.68
N PRO A 408 -5.92 9.41 -6.92
CA PRO A 408 -5.13 9.64 -8.13
C PRO A 408 -4.45 11.01 -8.13
N ALA A 409 -3.22 11.09 -8.64
CA ALA A 409 -2.47 12.35 -8.71
C ALA A 409 -3.22 13.46 -9.48
N ALA A 410 -4.00 13.09 -10.52
CA ALA A 410 -4.82 14.01 -11.29
C ALA A 410 -5.91 14.73 -10.45
N GLU A 411 -6.29 14.17 -9.31
CA GLU A 411 -7.30 14.74 -8.41
C GLU A 411 -6.69 15.61 -7.29
N LEU A 412 -5.36 15.83 -7.29
CA LEU A 412 -4.61 16.56 -6.26
C LEU A 412 -4.09 17.92 -6.76
N SER A 413 -4.60 18.43 -7.88
CA SER A 413 -4.20 19.72 -8.46
C SER A 413 -4.52 20.94 -7.60
N ASN A 414 -5.40 20.80 -6.60
CA ASN A 414 -5.81 21.88 -5.71
C ASN A 414 -5.09 21.86 -4.34
N VAL A 415 -3.98 21.13 -4.23
CA VAL A 415 -3.15 21.10 -3.02
C VAL A 415 -1.99 22.08 -3.20
N ASP A 416 -2.04 23.20 -2.46
CA ASP A 416 -0.91 24.13 -2.42
C ASP A 416 0.38 23.42 -1.95
N PRO A 417 1.56 23.83 -2.43
CA PRO A 417 2.82 23.22 -2.00
C PRO A 417 3.11 23.42 -0.51
N GLY A 418 2.59 24.49 0.11
CA GLY A 418 2.95 24.89 1.48
C GLY A 418 4.41 25.32 1.60
N ILE A 419 4.78 25.88 2.76
CA ILE A 419 6.16 26.35 2.98
C ILE A 419 6.83 25.77 4.23
N ALA A 420 6.07 25.23 5.18
CA ALA A 420 6.65 24.65 6.38
C ALA A 420 7.26 23.28 6.06
N PRO A 421 8.56 23.06 6.32
CA PRO A 421 9.15 21.72 6.23
C PRO A 421 8.66 20.86 7.39
N MET A 422 8.34 19.61 7.10
CA MET A 422 7.86 18.65 8.09
C MET A 422 8.97 17.72 8.56
N GLN A 423 8.87 17.33 9.82
CA GLN A 423 9.73 16.31 10.42
C GLN A 423 9.41 14.92 9.82
N LYS A 424 10.19 13.92 10.25
CA LYS A 424 9.93 12.51 9.95
C LYS A 424 8.50 12.15 10.35
N ALA A 425 7.83 11.36 9.52
CA ALA A 425 6.48 10.87 9.78
C ALA A 425 6.44 9.80 10.89
N THR A 426 5.27 9.61 11.48
CA THR A 426 4.92 8.41 12.25
C THR A 426 3.53 7.99 11.82
N LEU A 427 3.47 7.17 10.76
CA LEU A 427 2.23 6.80 10.09
C LEU A 427 1.54 5.58 10.74
N THR A 428 2.28 4.78 11.51
CA THR A 428 1.81 3.53 12.10
C THR A 428 0.52 3.74 12.89
N GLY A 429 -0.54 3.04 12.49
CA GLY A 429 -1.83 3.09 13.16
C GLY A 429 -2.62 4.39 12.93
N GLN A 430 -2.07 5.35 12.18
CA GLN A 430 -2.75 6.61 11.87
C GLN A 430 -3.61 6.47 10.61
N SER A 431 -4.75 7.16 10.58
CA SER A 431 -5.50 7.34 9.33
C SER A 431 -4.82 8.40 8.47
N PRO A 432 -4.95 8.31 7.12
CA PRO A 432 -4.43 9.35 6.23
C PRO A 432 -4.92 10.76 6.60
N LEU A 433 -6.20 10.90 6.99
CA LEU A 433 -6.73 12.20 7.39
C LEU A 433 -6.03 12.74 8.65
N ALA A 434 -5.80 11.91 9.66
CA ALA A 434 -5.16 12.35 10.91
C ALA A 434 -3.78 12.98 10.62
N GLU A 435 -2.96 12.32 9.80
CA GLU A 435 -1.64 12.84 9.41
C GLU A 435 -1.72 14.07 8.49
N MET A 436 -2.74 14.15 7.62
CA MET A 436 -2.97 15.38 6.85
C MET A 436 -3.36 16.57 7.75
N ARG A 437 -4.06 16.34 8.87
CA ARG A 437 -4.38 17.38 9.86
C ARG A 437 -3.14 17.87 10.61
N VAL A 438 -2.15 17.01 10.82
CA VAL A 438 -0.84 17.42 11.35
C VAL A 438 -0.16 18.39 10.38
N ALA A 439 -0.15 18.08 9.09
CA ALA A 439 0.38 18.97 8.05
C ALA A 439 -0.39 20.30 7.96
N GLU A 440 -1.72 20.26 8.00
CA GLU A 440 -2.57 21.45 8.01
C GLU A 440 -2.27 22.36 9.22
N THR A 441 -2.20 21.78 10.41
CA THR A 441 -1.92 22.50 11.65
C THR A 441 -0.51 23.11 11.63
N THR A 442 0.47 22.37 11.11
CA THR A 442 1.86 22.84 10.97
C THR A 442 1.95 24.03 10.02
N GLU A 443 1.21 24.02 8.91
CA GLU A 443 1.16 25.14 7.98
C GLU A 443 0.37 26.33 8.52
N GLN A 444 -0.54 26.10 9.47
CA GLN A 444 -1.67 26.99 9.77
C GLN A 444 -2.51 27.25 8.51
N GLY A 445 -2.65 26.21 7.68
CA GLY A 445 -3.41 26.22 6.44
C GLY A 445 -4.85 25.76 6.63
N ARG A 446 -5.51 25.43 5.52
CA ARG A 446 -6.88 24.91 5.52
C ARG A 446 -7.02 23.74 4.55
N LEU A 447 -7.36 22.57 5.10
CA LEU A 447 -7.63 21.34 4.38
C LEU A 447 -9.14 21.08 4.32
N ARG A 448 -9.69 20.94 3.11
CA ARG A 448 -11.14 20.79 2.86
C ARG A 448 -11.42 19.97 1.59
N THR A 449 -12.67 19.56 1.41
CA THR A 449 -13.20 19.10 0.11
C THR A 449 -13.85 20.29 -0.60
N ASN A 450 -13.69 20.43 -1.92
CA ASN A 450 -14.45 21.41 -2.71
C ASN A 450 -15.80 20.83 -3.20
N GLY A 451 -16.63 21.67 -3.84
CA GLY A 451 -17.92 21.23 -4.38
C GLY A 451 -17.84 20.11 -5.43
N GLN A 452 -16.70 19.97 -6.10
CA GLN A 452 -16.45 18.87 -7.05
C GLN A 452 -16.03 17.56 -6.36
N GLY A 453 -15.85 17.56 -5.04
CA GLY A 453 -15.40 16.40 -4.28
C GLY A 453 -13.88 16.23 -4.26
N LEU A 454 -13.11 17.22 -4.72
CA LEU A 454 -11.64 17.17 -4.75
C LEU A 454 -11.04 17.65 -3.43
N LEU A 455 -9.89 17.10 -3.08
CA LEU A 455 -9.11 17.52 -1.92
C LEU A 455 -8.47 18.88 -2.22
N VAL A 456 -8.64 19.83 -1.32
CA VAL A 456 -8.06 21.18 -1.42
C VAL A 456 -7.26 21.48 -0.17
N PHE A 457 -6.05 21.99 -0.37
CA PHE A 457 -5.23 22.52 0.71
C PHE A 457 -4.84 23.95 0.35
N ASP A 458 -5.33 24.89 1.14
CA ASP A 458 -4.97 26.31 1.05
C ASP A 458 -3.84 26.57 2.07
N SER A 459 -2.65 26.90 1.58
CA SER A 459 -1.51 27.27 2.45
C SER A 459 -1.75 28.62 3.12
N ARG A 460 -1.06 28.90 4.24
CA ARG A 460 -1.18 30.20 4.95
C ARG A 460 -0.83 31.43 4.09
N LEU A 461 -0.10 31.23 2.99
CA LEU A 461 0.28 32.29 2.06
C LEU A 461 -0.74 32.53 0.95
N ARG A 462 -1.74 31.65 0.81
CA ARG A 462 -2.77 31.77 -0.22
C ARG A 462 -3.59 33.03 0.02
N ARG A 463 -3.37 34.04 -0.82
CA ARG A 463 -4.17 35.27 -0.82
C ARG A 463 -5.53 34.94 -1.43
N TYR A 464 -6.59 35.10 -0.65
CA TYR A 464 -7.94 35.14 -1.20
C TYR A 464 -8.05 36.44 -2.02
N ASN A 465 -8.22 36.32 -3.34
CA ASN A 465 -8.32 37.38 -4.38
C ASN A 465 -7.06 37.58 -5.25
N SER A 466 -6.71 36.58 -6.07
CA SER A 466 -5.91 36.78 -7.29
C SER A 466 -6.69 36.34 -8.51
#